data_AF-A0AA40S5U0-F1
#
_entry.id   AF-A0AA40S5U0-F1
#
_cell.length_a   1.000
_cell.length_b   1.000
_cell.length_c   1.000
_cell.angle_alpha   90.00
_cell.angle_beta   90.00
_cell.angle_gamma   90.00
#
_symmetry.space_group_name_H-M   'P 1'
#
loop_
_entity.id
_entity.type
_entity.pdbx_description
1 polymer ?
#
loop_
_entity_poly.entity_id
_entity_poly.type
_entity_poly.pdbx_seq_one_letter_code
_entity_poly.pdbx_strand_id
1 'polypeptide(L)'
;MNDAPLSKQGKKQRREGLLKSTSEELNKIPFLFSDDVEITIELFLHEQNRYETDRSADIDNVVKPLLDVMTGPNGLMIDDNQVQSIRNFWVDTDESEHAIVTVSPLLEGTVQKGGLVFVNMWKQMYFPLNEKLPPKAVSLFLDALSGHIKTRNYLEQNGADYNTLRRMLPIQRLFHKTRITAFNVKSFDEMRNLFPTTKPDV
;
A
#
# COMPACT_ATOMS: atom_id res chain seq x y z
N MET A 1 1.83 -19.59 -12.85
CA MET A 1 1.50 -20.75 -11.99
C MET A 1 0.46 -21.57 -12.73
N ASN A 2 0.47 -22.91 -12.60
CA ASN A 2 -0.44 -23.78 -13.34
C ASN A 2 -1.47 -24.41 -12.39
N ASP A 3 -2.77 -24.17 -12.61
CA ASP A 3 -3.90 -24.83 -11.93
C ASP A 3 -5.15 -24.84 -12.86
N ALA A 4 -6.05 -25.85 -12.77
CA ALA A 4 -7.05 -26.16 -13.82
C ALA A 4 -8.58 -26.17 -13.42
N PRO A 5 -9.54 -26.01 -14.37
CA PRO A 5 -11.02 -25.82 -14.16
C PRO A 5 -11.92 -27.09 -14.08
N LEU A 6 -13.22 -27.11 -13.65
CA LEU A 6 -14.06 -26.30 -12.72
C LEU A 6 -15.38 -27.02 -12.29
N SER A 7 -15.86 -26.80 -11.05
CA SER A 7 -17.26 -26.99 -10.59
C SER A 7 -17.61 -25.98 -9.47
N LYS A 8 -18.88 -25.86 -9.03
CA LYS A 8 -19.35 -24.73 -8.17
C LYS A 8 -18.67 -24.60 -6.80
N GLN A 9 -18.23 -25.70 -6.15
CA GLN A 9 -17.40 -25.61 -4.93
C GLN A 9 -15.98 -25.12 -5.23
N GLY A 10 -15.47 -25.40 -6.44
CA GLY A 10 -14.15 -25.00 -6.89
C GLY A 10 -13.96 -23.50 -7.12
N LYS A 11 -15.01 -22.72 -7.45
CA LYS A 11 -14.88 -21.25 -7.61
C LYS A 11 -14.35 -20.57 -6.34
N LYS A 12 -14.90 -20.93 -5.17
CA LYS A 12 -14.43 -20.41 -3.87
C LYS A 12 -13.01 -20.89 -3.58
N GLN A 13 -12.78 -22.19 -3.71
CA GLN A 13 -11.52 -22.85 -3.36
C GLN A 13 -10.33 -22.37 -4.22
N ARG A 14 -10.55 -22.03 -5.50
CA ARG A 14 -9.51 -21.47 -6.36
C ARG A 14 -9.33 -19.96 -6.27
N ARG A 15 -10.38 -19.21 -5.93
CA ARG A 15 -10.18 -17.83 -5.47
C ARG A 15 -9.29 -17.85 -4.22
N GLU A 16 -9.58 -18.72 -3.25
CA GLU A 16 -8.75 -18.91 -2.06
C GLU A 16 -7.32 -19.37 -2.40
N GLY A 17 -7.15 -20.25 -3.39
CA GLY A 17 -5.84 -20.65 -3.93
C GLY A 17 -5.04 -19.48 -4.55
N LEU A 18 -5.66 -18.66 -5.41
CA LEU A 18 -5.07 -17.47 -6.01
C LEU A 18 -4.68 -16.44 -4.95
N LEU A 19 -5.57 -16.17 -4.00
CA LEU A 19 -5.33 -15.22 -2.91
C LEU A 19 -4.21 -15.71 -1.98
N LYS A 20 -4.17 -17.01 -1.68
CA LYS A 20 -3.11 -17.64 -0.87
C LYS A 20 -1.75 -17.56 -1.59
N SER A 21 -1.67 -18.00 -2.84
CA SER A 21 -0.41 -17.96 -3.61
C SER A 21 0.09 -16.53 -3.82
N THR A 22 -0.81 -15.58 -4.10
CA THR A 22 -0.48 -14.14 -4.14
C THR A 22 0.11 -13.70 -2.80
N SER A 23 -0.54 -14.00 -1.67
CA SER A 23 -0.02 -13.67 -0.34
C SER A 23 1.36 -14.29 -0.07
N GLU A 24 1.58 -15.55 -0.46
CA GLU A 24 2.87 -16.24 -0.31
C GLU A 24 4.00 -15.57 -1.12
N GLU A 25 3.73 -15.05 -2.32
CA GLU A 25 4.71 -14.25 -3.08
C GLU A 25 4.93 -12.86 -2.46
N LEU A 26 3.87 -12.14 -2.07
CA LEU A 26 3.97 -10.81 -1.47
C LEU A 26 4.73 -10.78 -0.14
N ASN A 27 4.64 -11.85 0.65
CA ASN A 27 5.40 -12.01 1.89
C ASN A 27 6.93 -12.05 1.67
N LYS A 28 7.41 -12.36 0.46
CA LYS A 28 8.85 -12.37 0.11
C LYS A 28 9.38 -10.96 -0.17
N ILE A 29 8.50 -10.00 -0.47
CA ILE A 29 8.87 -8.63 -0.83
C ILE A 29 9.10 -7.83 0.46
N PRO A 30 10.31 -7.28 0.70
CA PRO A 30 10.67 -6.66 1.98
C PRO A 30 10.13 -5.23 2.17
N PHE A 31 9.51 -4.65 1.14
CA PHE A 31 9.00 -3.28 1.10
C PHE A 31 7.50 -3.23 0.75
N LEU A 32 6.92 -2.04 0.95
CA LEU A 32 5.60 -1.64 0.44
C LEU A 32 5.78 -0.37 -0.41
N PHE A 33 4.97 -0.20 -1.45
CA PHE A 33 4.79 1.10 -2.09
C PHE A 33 4.10 2.06 -1.11
N SER A 34 4.62 3.27 -0.97
CA SER A 34 4.05 4.33 -0.12
C SER A 34 3.33 5.43 -0.89
N ASP A 35 3.60 5.55 -2.19
CA ASP A 35 2.92 6.50 -3.09
C ASP A 35 1.91 5.76 -3.98
N ASP A 36 1.35 6.47 -4.96
CA ASP A 36 0.31 5.95 -5.85
C ASP A 36 0.84 4.91 -6.86
N VAL A 37 -0.02 3.97 -7.24
CA VAL A 37 0.27 2.86 -8.14
C VAL A 37 -0.82 2.67 -9.20
N GLU A 38 -0.44 2.04 -10.30
CA GLU A 38 -1.34 1.47 -11.29
C GLU A 38 -1.28 -0.06 -11.25
N ILE A 39 -2.39 -0.72 -11.53
CA ILE A 39 -2.47 -2.19 -11.48
C ILE A 39 -3.01 -2.71 -12.82
N THR A 40 -2.27 -3.64 -13.43
CA THR A 40 -2.74 -4.42 -14.57
C THR A 40 -2.98 -5.87 -14.13
N ILE A 41 -4.17 -6.39 -14.42
CA ILE A 41 -4.58 -7.77 -14.17
C ILE A 41 -4.88 -8.40 -15.54
N GLU A 42 -4.15 -9.47 -15.85
CA GLU A 42 -4.28 -10.22 -17.10
C GLU A 42 -4.73 -11.63 -16.76
N LEU A 43 -5.96 -11.99 -17.17
CA LEU A 43 -6.59 -13.28 -16.87
C LEU A 43 -6.47 -14.21 -18.07
N PHE A 44 -5.56 -15.17 -18.01
CA PHE A 44 -5.38 -16.17 -19.07
C PHE A 44 -6.44 -17.26 -18.89
N LEU A 45 -7.42 -17.28 -19.78
CA LEU A 45 -8.63 -18.11 -19.73
C LEU A 45 -8.93 -18.68 -21.12
N HIS A 46 -9.14 -19.98 -21.22
CA HIS A 46 -9.50 -20.63 -22.48
C HIS A 46 -10.86 -20.12 -23.01
N GLU A 47 -10.90 -19.68 -24.27
CA GLU A 47 -12.06 -19.02 -24.90
C GLU A 47 -13.36 -19.82 -24.71
N GLN A 48 -13.32 -21.13 -24.97
CA GLN A 48 -14.47 -22.03 -24.80
C GLN A 48 -15.06 -21.96 -23.37
N ASN A 49 -14.22 -21.93 -22.32
CA ASN A 49 -14.71 -21.81 -20.94
C ASN A 49 -15.42 -20.48 -20.72
N ARG A 50 -14.93 -19.39 -21.34
CA ARG A 50 -15.48 -18.04 -21.18
C ARG A 50 -16.82 -17.85 -21.88
N TYR A 51 -17.00 -18.37 -23.09
CA TYR A 51 -18.23 -18.15 -23.86
C TYR A 51 -19.27 -19.28 -23.73
N GLU A 52 -18.85 -20.53 -23.55
CA GLU A 52 -19.78 -21.68 -23.54
C GLU A 52 -20.18 -22.12 -22.13
N THR A 53 -19.64 -21.51 -21.06
CA THR A 53 -19.92 -21.93 -19.68
C THR A 53 -20.16 -20.79 -18.70
N ASP A 54 -20.96 -21.06 -17.65
CA ASP A 54 -21.14 -20.16 -16.48
C ASP A 54 -19.93 -20.19 -15.52
N ARG A 55 -18.82 -20.84 -15.89
CA ARG A 55 -17.74 -21.22 -14.98
C ARG A 55 -16.66 -20.15 -14.84
N SER A 56 -16.30 -19.46 -15.92
CA SER A 56 -15.32 -18.36 -15.85
C SER A 56 -15.76 -17.30 -14.85
N ALA A 57 -14.80 -16.69 -14.16
CA ALA A 57 -15.07 -15.53 -13.32
C ALA A 57 -15.25 -14.30 -14.21
N ASP A 58 -16.20 -13.43 -13.86
CA ASP A 58 -16.25 -12.12 -14.50
C ASP A 58 -15.05 -11.27 -14.07
N ILE A 59 -14.68 -10.35 -14.96
CA ILE A 59 -13.44 -9.57 -14.87
C ILE A 59 -13.43 -8.74 -13.57
N ASP A 60 -14.56 -8.17 -13.16
CA ASP A 60 -14.70 -7.40 -11.92
C ASP A 60 -14.54 -8.24 -10.64
N ASN A 61 -15.04 -9.49 -10.63
CA ASN A 61 -15.08 -10.38 -9.47
C ASN A 61 -13.70 -10.74 -8.87
N VAL A 62 -12.60 -10.55 -9.62
CA VAL A 62 -11.24 -10.79 -9.14
C VAL A 62 -10.57 -9.53 -8.57
N VAL A 63 -11.02 -8.33 -8.94
CA VAL A 63 -10.33 -7.06 -8.62
C VAL A 63 -10.27 -6.83 -7.11
N LYS A 64 -11.42 -6.71 -6.44
CA LYS A 64 -11.44 -6.35 -5.01
C LYS A 64 -10.74 -7.41 -4.13
N PRO A 65 -10.93 -8.73 -4.32
CA PRO A 65 -10.16 -9.72 -3.58
C PRO A 65 -8.64 -9.62 -3.76
N LEU A 66 -8.15 -9.34 -4.98
CA LEU A 66 -6.72 -9.11 -5.20
C LEU A 66 -6.23 -7.84 -4.49
N LEU A 67 -6.98 -6.73 -4.58
CA LEU A 67 -6.65 -5.50 -3.86
C LEU A 67 -6.53 -5.77 -2.35
N ASP A 68 -7.50 -6.47 -1.76
CA ASP A 68 -7.51 -6.78 -0.33
C ASP A 68 -6.24 -7.55 0.10
N VAL A 69 -5.79 -8.53 -0.68
CA VAL A 69 -4.53 -9.26 -0.42
C VAL A 69 -3.27 -8.43 -0.69
N MET A 70 -3.32 -7.50 -1.64
CA MET A 70 -2.19 -6.59 -1.93
C MET A 70 -2.03 -5.46 -0.91
N THR A 71 -2.97 -5.27 0.01
CA THR A 71 -2.93 -4.19 1.03
C THR A 71 -2.46 -4.66 2.40
N GLY A 72 -1.98 -3.72 3.22
CA GLY A 72 -1.60 -3.97 4.61
C GLY A 72 -0.17 -4.48 4.80
N PRO A 73 0.21 -4.86 6.04
CA PRO A 73 1.61 -5.13 6.41
C PRO A 73 2.31 -6.21 5.59
N ASN A 74 1.54 -7.20 5.14
CA ASN A 74 2.04 -8.36 4.39
C ASN A 74 1.86 -8.21 2.87
N GLY A 75 1.15 -7.16 2.42
CA GLY A 75 0.85 -6.91 1.01
C GLY A 75 2.02 -6.30 0.23
N LEU A 76 1.67 -5.51 -0.79
CA LEU A 76 2.59 -4.74 -1.64
C LEU A 76 2.41 -3.22 -1.48
N MET A 77 1.28 -2.78 -0.95
CA MET A 77 0.93 -1.38 -0.69
C MET A 77 0.27 -1.23 0.68
N ILE A 78 0.21 0.00 1.19
CA ILE A 78 -0.32 0.29 2.54
C ILE A 78 -1.85 0.18 2.56
N ASP A 79 -2.54 0.75 1.57
CA ASP A 79 -4.02 0.78 1.49
C ASP A 79 -4.51 0.87 0.03
N ASP A 80 -5.75 0.44 -0.23
CA ASP A 80 -6.34 0.41 -1.58
C ASP A 80 -6.52 1.80 -2.21
N ASN A 81 -6.53 2.87 -1.40
CA ASN A 81 -6.59 4.25 -1.89
C ASN A 81 -5.34 4.74 -2.64
N GLN A 82 -4.27 3.94 -2.72
CA GLN A 82 -3.09 4.22 -3.53
C GLN A 82 -3.30 3.87 -5.02
N VAL A 83 -4.33 3.11 -5.36
CA VAL A 83 -4.55 2.65 -6.74
C VAL A 83 -5.28 3.73 -7.54
N GLN A 84 -4.57 4.35 -8.49
CA GLN A 84 -5.12 5.42 -9.35
C GLN A 84 -5.71 4.88 -10.66
N SER A 85 -5.24 3.70 -11.10
CA SER A 85 -5.67 3.06 -12.34
C SER A 85 -5.70 1.54 -12.19
N ILE A 86 -6.75 0.90 -12.71
CA ILE A 86 -6.86 -0.55 -12.82
C ILE A 86 -7.21 -0.90 -14.25
N ARG A 87 -6.30 -1.60 -14.94
CA ARG A 87 -6.58 -2.26 -16.22
C ARG A 87 -6.81 -3.74 -15.94
N ASN A 88 -7.96 -4.27 -16.33
CA ASN A 88 -8.27 -5.69 -16.12
C ASN A 88 -8.97 -6.24 -17.36
N PHE A 89 -8.44 -7.34 -17.88
CA PHE A 89 -8.89 -7.99 -19.10
C PHE A 89 -8.51 -9.47 -19.07
N TRP A 90 -9.12 -10.24 -19.96
CA TRP A 90 -8.75 -11.62 -20.20
C TRP A 90 -8.00 -11.76 -21.53
N VAL A 91 -7.21 -12.81 -21.62
CA VAL A 91 -6.46 -13.22 -22.81
C VAL A 91 -6.76 -14.71 -23.02
N ASP A 92 -6.99 -15.12 -24.27
CA ASP A 92 -7.18 -16.52 -24.59
C ASP A 92 -5.89 -17.33 -24.35
N THR A 93 -6.03 -18.61 -23.99
CA THR A 93 -4.88 -19.50 -23.79
C THR A 93 -5.22 -20.98 -23.96
N ASP A 94 -4.32 -21.69 -24.62
CA ASP A 94 -4.27 -23.17 -24.67
C ASP A 94 -3.57 -23.76 -23.42
N GLU A 95 -2.95 -22.93 -22.58
CA GLU A 95 -2.27 -23.35 -21.36
C GLU A 95 -3.24 -23.51 -20.16
N SER A 96 -2.71 -23.89 -18.99
CA SER A 96 -3.49 -23.85 -17.75
C SER A 96 -3.87 -22.41 -17.39
N GLU A 97 -5.14 -22.21 -17.00
CA GLU A 97 -5.68 -20.92 -16.57
C GLU A 97 -4.83 -20.28 -15.46
N HIS A 98 -4.49 -19.01 -15.62
CA HIS A 98 -3.66 -18.28 -14.66
C HIS A 98 -3.91 -16.78 -14.70
N ALA A 99 -3.33 -16.05 -13.75
CA ALA A 99 -3.37 -14.60 -13.72
C ALA A 99 -1.93 -14.04 -13.66
N ILE A 100 -1.69 -12.97 -14.41
CA ILE A 100 -0.53 -12.10 -14.25
C ILE A 100 -1.02 -10.79 -13.63
N VAL A 101 -0.41 -10.39 -12.52
CA VAL A 101 -0.72 -9.13 -11.82
C VAL A 101 0.54 -8.27 -11.79
N THR A 102 0.47 -7.13 -12.46
CA THR A 102 1.57 -6.16 -12.55
C THR A 102 1.18 -4.91 -11.77
N VAL A 103 1.97 -4.52 -10.78
CA VAL A 103 1.80 -3.29 -10.01
C VAL A 103 2.92 -2.33 -10.37
N SER A 104 2.56 -1.20 -10.98
CA SER A 104 3.50 -0.18 -11.45
C SER A 104 3.45 1.05 -10.54
N PRO A 105 4.56 1.50 -9.94
CA PRO A 105 4.59 2.75 -9.19
C PRO A 105 4.42 3.96 -10.13
N LEU A 106 3.55 4.91 -9.76
CA LEU A 106 3.53 6.23 -10.40
C LEU A 106 4.66 7.14 -9.89
N LEU A 107 5.12 6.87 -8.66
CA LEU A 107 6.31 7.44 -8.04
C LEU A 107 7.06 6.33 -7.30
N GLU A 108 8.39 6.34 -7.31
CA GLU A 108 9.25 5.29 -6.74
C GLU A 108 9.25 5.22 -5.18
N GLY A 109 8.28 5.86 -4.52
CA GLY A 109 8.14 5.88 -3.07
C GLY A 109 7.89 4.48 -2.50
N THR A 110 8.86 3.98 -1.74
CA THR A 110 8.79 2.69 -1.04
C THR A 110 9.22 2.81 0.42
N VAL A 111 8.67 1.96 1.26
CA VAL A 111 9.04 1.84 2.69
C VAL A 111 9.32 0.38 3.04
N GLN A 112 10.40 0.14 3.77
CA GLN A 112 10.77 -1.21 4.22
C GLN A 112 9.79 -1.68 5.30
N LYS A 113 9.18 -2.87 5.13
CA LYS A 113 8.29 -3.51 6.12
C LYS A 113 9.01 -3.68 7.47
N GLY A 114 10.28 -4.07 7.42
CA GLY A 114 11.11 -4.29 8.60
C GLY A 114 11.45 -2.99 9.34
N GLY A 115 10.75 -2.72 10.44
CA GLY A 115 10.91 -1.49 11.24
C GLY A 115 9.95 -0.37 10.85
N LEU A 116 8.96 -0.64 10.00
CA LEU A 116 7.93 0.34 9.65
C LEU A 116 7.07 0.70 10.86
N VAL A 117 6.95 1.99 11.14
CA VAL A 117 6.02 2.56 12.10
C VAL A 117 5.35 3.79 11.50
N PHE A 118 4.06 3.95 11.78
CA PHE A 118 3.29 5.11 11.39
C PHE A 118 3.25 6.09 12.57
N VAL A 119 3.90 7.23 12.41
CA VAL A 119 4.01 8.27 13.44
C VAL A 119 2.86 9.26 13.29
N ASN A 120 2.09 9.52 14.34
CA ASN A 120 1.03 10.53 14.31
C ASN A 120 1.63 11.91 14.13
N MET A 121 1.13 12.67 13.16
CA MET A 121 1.67 13.98 12.79
C MET A 121 0.72 15.11 13.21
N TRP A 122 -0.56 14.99 12.87
CA TRP A 122 -1.63 15.86 13.37
C TRP A 122 -2.98 15.17 13.16
N LYS A 123 -3.96 15.44 14.03
CA LYS A 123 -5.31 14.87 13.95
C LYS A 123 -5.21 13.35 13.72
N GLN A 124 -5.80 12.84 12.64
CA GLN A 124 -5.80 11.42 12.26
C GLN A 124 -4.79 11.09 11.13
N MET A 125 -3.82 11.97 10.86
CA MET A 125 -2.83 11.80 9.80
C MET A 125 -1.49 11.29 10.35
N TYR A 126 -0.94 10.29 9.69
CA TYR A 126 0.25 9.56 10.12
C TYR A 126 1.28 9.46 9.00
N PHE A 127 2.56 9.59 9.34
CA PHE A 127 3.69 9.52 8.42
C PHE A 127 4.40 8.15 8.55
N PRO A 128 4.71 7.44 7.44
CA PRO A 128 5.45 6.19 7.51
C PRO A 128 6.95 6.43 7.70
N LEU A 129 7.52 5.89 8.78
CA LEU A 129 8.94 6.04 9.13
C LEU A 129 9.54 4.67 9.46
N ASN A 130 10.85 4.48 9.24
CA ASN A 130 11.55 3.28 9.69
C ASN A 130 12.31 3.57 11.00
N GLU A 131 11.88 2.96 12.10
CA GLU A 131 12.47 3.15 13.44
C GLU A 131 13.81 2.41 13.63
N LYS A 132 14.22 1.56 12.67
CA LYS A 132 15.52 0.86 12.65
C LYS A 132 16.63 1.63 11.93
N LEU A 133 16.34 2.82 11.40
CA LEU A 133 17.38 3.75 10.93
C LEU A 133 18.29 4.18 12.11
N PRO A 134 19.52 4.67 11.86
CA PRO A 134 20.40 5.15 12.92
C PRO A 134 19.68 6.17 13.82
N PRO A 135 19.74 6.05 15.17
CA PRO A 135 18.91 6.86 16.06
C PRO A 135 19.03 8.39 15.86
N LYS A 136 20.22 8.87 15.49
CA LYS A 136 20.44 10.28 15.12
C LYS A 136 19.68 10.68 13.86
N ALA A 137 19.65 9.83 12.82
CA ALA A 137 18.89 10.08 11.61
C ALA A 137 17.37 10.13 11.92
N VAL A 138 16.87 9.20 12.74
CA VAL A 138 15.46 9.20 13.18
C VAL A 138 15.13 10.51 13.93
N SER A 139 15.99 10.93 14.86
CA SER A 139 15.83 12.19 15.62
C SER A 139 15.78 13.43 14.70
N LEU A 140 16.71 13.53 13.74
CA LEU A 140 16.76 14.61 12.74
C LEU A 140 15.54 14.61 11.81
N PHE A 141 15.06 13.43 11.38
CA PHE A 141 13.82 13.32 10.62
C PHE A 141 12.61 13.80 11.44
N LEU A 142 12.49 13.41 12.72
CA LEU A 142 11.43 13.90 13.60
C LEU A 142 11.50 15.42 13.79
N ASP A 143 12.69 16.02 13.81
CA ASP A 143 12.85 17.49 13.89
C ASP A 143 12.34 18.19 12.61
N ALA A 144 12.72 17.69 11.43
CA ALA A 144 12.21 18.20 10.15
C ALA A 144 10.68 18.06 10.04
N LEU A 145 10.16 16.87 10.36
CA LEU A 145 8.72 16.58 10.41
C LEU A 145 7.98 17.51 11.38
N SER A 146 8.56 17.82 12.55
CA SER A 146 8.02 18.81 13.50
C SER A 146 7.98 20.22 12.88
N GLY A 147 9.02 20.62 12.15
CA GLY A 147 9.09 21.90 11.44
C GLY A 147 7.98 22.06 10.40
N HIS A 148 7.74 21.03 9.60
CA HIS A 148 6.63 20.97 8.65
C HIS A 148 5.26 21.16 9.33
N ILE A 149 4.97 20.41 10.41
CA ILE A 149 3.71 20.53 11.16
C ILE A 149 3.55 21.91 11.78
N LYS A 150 4.59 22.44 12.45
CA LYS A 150 4.56 23.76 13.09
C LYS A 150 4.26 24.87 12.09
N THR A 151 4.94 24.85 10.94
CA THR A 151 4.74 25.84 9.87
C THR A 151 3.33 25.75 9.30
N ARG A 152 2.86 24.53 9.00
CA ARG A 152 1.48 24.29 8.55
C ARG A 152 0.45 24.82 9.56
N ASN A 153 0.59 24.47 10.84
CA ASN A 153 -0.39 24.83 11.87
C ASN A 153 -0.41 26.34 12.14
N TYR A 154 0.75 27.01 12.08
CA TYR A 154 0.82 28.47 12.14
C TYR A 154 0.06 29.11 10.98
N LEU A 155 0.25 28.64 9.74
CA LEU A 155 -0.50 29.14 8.59
C LEU A 155 -2.01 28.86 8.69
N GLU A 156 -2.42 27.68 9.19
CA GLU A 156 -3.83 27.31 9.40
C GLU A 156 -4.51 28.25 10.41
N GLN A 157 -3.81 28.61 11.49
CA GLN A 157 -4.26 29.57 12.49
C GLN A 157 -4.34 31.02 11.97
N ASN A 158 -3.52 31.36 10.96
CA ASN A 158 -3.53 32.67 10.29
C ASN A 158 -4.42 32.70 9.04
N GLY A 159 -5.35 31.74 8.89
CA GLY A 159 -6.38 31.75 7.85
C GLY A 159 -5.92 31.32 6.45
N ALA A 160 -4.74 30.70 6.33
CA ALA A 160 -4.27 30.19 5.05
C ALA A 160 -5.13 29.02 4.53
N ASP A 161 -5.39 29.01 3.22
CA ASP A 161 -6.21 28.00 2.57
C ASP A 161 -5.52 26.64 2.45
N TYR A 162 -6.30 25.58 2.19
CA TYR A 162 -5.79 24.21 2.08
C TYR A 162 -4.68 24.02 1.03
N ASN A 163 -4.71 24.70 -0.12
CA ASN A 163 -3.66 24.60 -1.14
C ASN A 163 -2.36 25.28 -0.71
N THR A 164 -2.42 26.26 0.20
CA THR A 164 -1.25 26.80 0.88
C THR A 164 -0.76 25.81 1.94
N LEU A 165 -1.64 25.29 2.79
CA LEU A 165 -1.27 24.34 3.86
C LEU A 165 -0.64 23.04 3.35
N ARG A 166 -1.15 22.47 2.25
CA ARG A 166 -0.63 21.21 1.70
C ARG A 166 0.80 21.30 1.18
N ARG A 167 1.28 22.50 0.82
CA ARG A 167 2.66 22.73 0.35
C ARG A 167 3.70 22.68 1.47
N MET A 168 3.26 22.81 2.74
CA MET A 168 4.14 22.70 3.90
C MET A 168 4.32 21.26 4.38
N LEU A 169 3.63 20.29 3.77
CA LEU A 169 3.75 18.87 4.11
C LEU A 169 4.98 18.24 3.43
N PRO A 170 5.52 17.14 4.00
CA PRO A 170 6.47 16.29 3.30
C PRO A 170 5.93 15.80 1.94
N ILE A 171 6.84 15.52 1.00
CA ILE A 171 6.49 14.95 -0.31
C ILE A 171 5.91 13.54 -0.16
N GLN A 172 6.52 12.71 0.69
CA GLN A 172 6.06 11.35 0.97
C GLN A 172 4.66 11.37 1.61
N ARG A 173 3.76 10.56 1.05
CA ARG A 173 2.34 10.47 1.43
C ARG A 173 2.11 10.22 2.93
N LEU A 174 1.12 10.91 3.49
CA LEU A 174 0.57 10.62 4.80
C LEU A 174 -0.74 9.83 4.70
N PHE A 175 -0.95 8.95 5.67
CA PHE A 175 -2.09 8.04 5.71
C PHE A 175 -3.05 8.41 6.85
N HIS A 176 -4.35 8.29 6.58
CA HIS A 176 -5.38 8.46 7.61
C HIS A 176 -5.44 7.22 8.50
N LYS A 177 -5.69 7.39 9.81
CA LYS A 177 -5.68 6.32 10.83
C LYS A 177 -6.48 5.07 10.42
N THR A 178 -7.62 5.23 9.76
CA THR A 178 -8.49 4.13 9.32
C THR A 178 -7.88 3.23 8.24
N ARG A 179 -6.82 3.69 7.58
CA ARG A 179 -6.11 2.99 6.48
C ARG A 179 -4.88 2.23 6.95
N ILE A 180 -4.52 2.39 8.22
CA ILE A 180 -3.28 1.83 8.81
C ILE A 180 -3.56 1.06 10.11
N THR A 181 -4.79 0.61 10.31
CA THR A 181 -5.25 -0.07 11.54
C THR A 181 -4.53 -1.39 11.82
N ALA A 182 -3.99 -2.04 10.78
CA ALA A 182 -3.20 -3.25 10.89
C ALA A 182 -1.69 -3.01 11.11
N PHE A 183 -1.23 -1.76 11.10
CA PHE A 183 0.19 -1.41 11.22
C PHE A 183 0.58 -0.97 12.64
N ASN A 184 1.87 -1.02 12.94
CA ASN A 184 2.44 -0.40 14.13
C ASN A 184 2.26 1.13 14.05
N VAL A 185 1.63 1.71 15.08
CA VAL A 185 1.40 3.16 15.19
C VAL A 185 2.02 3.69 16.48
N LYS A 186 2.61 4.88 16.42
CA LYS A 186 3.12 5.62 17.59
C LYS A 186 2.70 7.09 17.51
N SER A 187 2.52 7.72 18.65
CA SER A 187 2.43 9.18 18.74
C SER A 187 3.78 9.85 18.45
N PHE A 188 3.76 11.14 18.13
CA PHE A 188 4.98 11.92 17.97
C PHE A 188 5.82 11.94 19.27
N ASP A 189 5.17 12.04 20.43
CA ASP A 189 5.83 12.14 21.73
C ASP A 189 6.49 10.81 22.14
N GLU A 190 5.84 9.66 21.88
CA GLU A 190 6.48 8.35 22.05
C GLU A 190 7.73 8.22 21.19
N MET A 191 7.66 8.64 19.92
CA MET A 191 8.83 8.65 19.04
C MET A 191 9.91 9.62 19.51
N ARG A 192 9.53 10.78 20.04
CA ARG A 192 10.49 11.76 20.57
C ARG A 192 11.18 11.29 21.84
N ASN A 193 10.49 10.53 22.69
CA ASN A 193 11.07 9.92 23.89
C ASN A 193 12.05 8.80 23.55
N LEU A 194 11.79 8.02 22.48
CA LEU A 194 12.71 7.00 21.97
C LEU A 194 13.91 7.61 21.22
N PHE A 195 13.69 8.72 20.52
CA PHE A 195 14.67 9.41 19.68
C PHE A 195 14.75 10.90 20.04
N PRO A 196 15.33 11.23 21.22
CA PRO A 196 15.41 12.61 21.71
C PRO A 196 16.22 13.49 20.76
N THR A 197 15.88 14.78 20.70
CA THR A 197 16.55 15.77 19.84
C THR A 197 18.05 15.77 20.09
N THR A 198 18.82 15.46 19.06
CA THR A 198 20.28 15.58 19.07
C THR A 198 20.68 17.00 18.67
N LYS A 199 21.73 17.57 19.27
CA LYS A 199 22.33 18.78 18.71
C LYS A 199 22.81 18.48 17.27
N PRO A 200 22.58 19.39 16.31
CA PRO A 200 23.21 19.27 15.00
C PRO A 200 24.73 19.30 15.17
N ASP A 201 25.45 18.51 14.37
CA ASP A 201 26.89 18.68 14.21
C ASP A 201 27.05 19.92 13.31
N VAL A 202 27.46 21.03 13.93
CA VAL A 202 27.78 22.30 13.25
C VAL A 202 29.28 22.36 12.99
#